data_AF-A0A6I3M362-F1
#
_entry.id   AF-A0A6I3M362-F1
#
_cell.length_a   1.000
_cell.length_b   1.000
_cell.length_c   1.000
_cell.angle_alpha   90.00
_cell.angle_beta   90.00
_cell.angle_gamma   90.00
#
_symmetry.space_group_name_H-M   'P 1'
#
loop_
_entity.id
_entity.type
_entity.pdbx_description
1 polymer ?
#
loop_
_entity_poly.entity_id
_entity_poly.type
_entity_poly.pdbx_seq_one_letter_code
_entity_poly.pdbx_strand_id
1 'polypeptide(L)' 'MAKAKQWSDLSRGQQVRGIVTGVIQLALATAAWTDLAKRDQDDVNGRKWVWAIVIAVNFIGPISYFLFGRRVD' A
#
# COMPACT_ATOMS: atom_id res chain seq x y z
N MET A 1 22.37 -21.08 21.73
CA MET A 1 21.68 -20.55 20.53
C MET A 1 20.56 -19.63 21.00
N ALA A 2 20.50 -18.37 20.55
CA ALA A 2 19.43 -17.46 20.97
C ALA A 2 18.10 -17.87 20.29
N LYS A 3 17.02 -17.98 21.07
CA LYS A 3 15.69 -18.33 20.56
C LYS A 3 15.10 -17.10 19.84
N ALA A 4 14.57 -17.30 18.63
CA ALA A 4 13.89 -16.23 17.91
C ALA A 4 12.66 -15.75 18.69
N LYS A 5 12.48 -14.43 18.78
CA LYS A 5 11.37 -13.79 19.50
C LYS A 5 10.04 -14.18 18.84
N GLN A 6 9.11 -14.76 19.60
CA GLN A 6 7.77 -15.07 19.11
C GLN A 6 6.85 -13.84 19.17
N TRP A 7 5.79 -13.85 18.37
CA TRP A 7 4.80 -12.77 18.34
C TRP A 7 4.15 -12.53 19.72
N SER A 8 3.94 -13.60 20.48
CA SER A 8 3.47 -13.55 21.87
C SER A 8 4.44 -12.88 22.84
N ASP A 9 5.72 -12.77 22.47
CA ASP A 9 6.76 -12.14 23.28
C ASP A 9 6.86 -10.62 23.01
N LEU A 10 6.03 -10.08 22.11
CA LEU A 10 5.91 -8.65 21.85
C LEU A 10 5.10 -7.98 22.96
N SER A 11 5.48 -6.74 23.32
CA SER A 11 4.62 -5.95 24.21
C SER A 11 3.28 -5.67 23.51
N ARG A 12 2.21 -5.50 24.28
CA ARG A 12 0.87 -5.20 23.74
C ARG A 12 0.90 -4.00 22.78
N GLY A 13 1.72 -2.99 23.08
CA GLY A 13 1.94 -1.83 22.19
C GLY A 13 2.65 -2.18 20.88
N GLN A 14 3.65 -3.07 20.91
CA GLN A 14 4.33 -3.54 19.69
C GLN A 14 3.39 -4.35 18.79
N GLN A 15 2.57 -5.22 19.37
CA GLN A 15 1.58 -6.01 18.65
C GLN A 15 0.52 -5.12 18.00
N VAL A 16 -0.05 -4.17 18.76
CA VAL A 16 -1.05 -3.22 18.23
C VAL A 16 -0.47 -2.39 17.09
N ARG A 17 0.77 -1.90 17.22
CA ARG A 17 1.43 -1.17 16.13
C ARG A 17 1.52 -1.99 14.85
N GLY A 18 1.95 -3.25 14.94
CA GLY A 18 2.02 -4.14 13.77
C GLY A 18 0.66 -4.33 13.10
N ILE A 19 -0.38 -4.57 13.90
CA ILE A 19 -1.76 -4.70 13.39
C ILE A 19 -2.20 -3.42 12.70
N VAL A 20 -2.05 -2.27 13.35
CA VAL A 20 -2.45 -0.96 12.79
C VAL A 20 -1.72 -0.69 11.49
N THR A 21 -0.41 -0.90 11.44
CA THR A 21 0.39 -0.73 10.21
C THR A 21 -0.08 -1.66 9.09
N GLY A 22 -0.37 -2.93 9.39
CA GLY A 22 -0.88 -3.88 8.41
C GLY A 22 -2.26 -3.48 7.87
N VAL A 23 -3.17 -3.04 8.74
CA VAL A 23 -4.51 -2.54 8.34
C VAL A 23 -4.38 -1.33 7.42
N ILE A 24 -3.52 -0.36 7.78
CA ILE A 24 -3.26 0.82 6.94
C ILE A 24 -2.71 0.40 5.58
N GLN A 25 -1.76 -0.54 5.54
CA GLN A 25 -1.19 -1.02 4.28
C GLN A 25 -2.24 -1.65 3.38
N LEU A 26 -3.06 -2.54 3.93
CA LEU A 26 -4.11 -3.24 3.19
C LEU A 26 -5.15 -2.27 2.67
N ALA A 27 -5.61 -1.34 3.50
CA ALA A 27 -6.57 -0.32 3.09
C ALA A 27 -6.00 0.56 1.97
N LEU A 28 -4.75 1.01 2.12
CA LEU A 28 -4.08 1.87 1.15
C LEU A 28 -3.86 1.16 -0.19
N ALA A 29 -3.37 -0.09 -0.17
CA ALA A 29 -3.16 -0.88 -1.38
C ALA A 29 -4.49 -1.19 -2.07
N THR A 30 -5.51 -1.60 -1.31
CA THR A 30 -6.86 -1.88 -1.86
C THR A 30 -7.46 -0.63 -2.50
N ALA A 31 -7.34 0.52 -1.84
CA ALA A 31 -7.79 1.80 -2.39
C ALA A 31 -7.05 2.15 -3.67
N ALA A 32 -5.72 2.00 -3.73
CA ALA A 32 -4.92 2.31 -4.92
C ALA A 32 -5.29 1.40 -6.10
N TRP A 33 -5.42 0.09 -5.87
CA TRP A 33 -5.87 -0.85 -6.90
C TRP A 33 -7.29 -0.56 -7.39
N THR A 34 -8.21 -0.26 -6.47
CA THR A 34 -9.61 0.05 -6.82
C THR A 34 -9.71 1.36 -7.60
N ASP A 35 -8.98 2.39 -7.19
CA ASP A 35 -8.94 3.68 -7.89
C ASP A 35 -8.31 3.51 -9.28
N LEU A 36 -7.18 2.80 -9.39
CA LEU A 36 -6.56 2.50 -10.69
C LEU A 36 -7.52 1.71 -11.58
N ALA A 37 -8.19 0.68 -11.06
CA ALA A 37 -9.11 -0.13 -11.85
C ALA A 37 -10.25 0.71 -12.44
N LYS A 38 -10.82 1.61 -11.63
CA LYS A 38 -11.98 2.45 -11.99
C LYS A 38 -11.64 3.64 -12.90
N ARG A 39 -10.42 4.18 -12.85
CA ARG A 39 -10.01 5.32 -13.68
C ARG A 39 -9.81 4.93 -15.14
N ASP A 40 -10.22 5.81 -16.04
CA ASP A 40 -9.89 5.67 -17.45
C ASP A 40 -8.41 5.97 -17.71
N GLN A 41 -7.91 5.53 -18.87
CA GLN A 41 -6.48 5.68 -19.19
C GLN A 41 -6.06 7.16 -19.28
N ASP A 42 -6.97 8.04 -19.68
CA ASP A 42 -6.71 9.46 -19.83
C ASP A 42 -6.63 10.20 -18.49
N ASP A 43 -7.17 9.62 -17.42
CA ASP A 43 -7.14 10.18 -16.04
C ASP A 43 -5.92 9.72 -15.23
N VAL A 44 -5.03 8.95 -15.86
CA VAL A 44 -3.84 8.38 -15.25
C VAL A 44 -2.60 8.94 -15.93
N ASN A 45 -1.61 9.35 -15.15
CA ASN A 45 -0.36 9.88 -15.68
C ASN A 45 0.49 8.76 -16.30
N GLY A 46 0.39 8.57 -17.61
CA GLY A 46 1.15 7.57 -18.35
C GLY A 46 0.38 6.25 -18.49
N ARG A 47 1.09 5.12 -18.59
CA ARG A 47 0.47 3.82 -18.90
C ARG A 47 -0.12 3.18 -17.63
N LYS A 48 -1.42 2.84 -17.67
CA LYS A 48 -2.18 2.22 -16.56
C LYS A 48 -1.49 0.99 -15.93
N TRP A 49 -0.95 0.08 -16.75
CA TRP A 49 -0.27 -1.12 -16.27
C TRP A 49 1.07 -0.84 -15.56
N VAL A 50 1.74 0.29 -15.84
CA VAL A 50 2.95 0.68 -15.11
C VAL A 50 2.59 1.01 -13.66
N TRP A 51 1.50 1.74 -13.46
CA TRP A 51 1.01 2.04 -12.11
C TRP A 51 0.55 0.80 -11.36
N ALA A 52 0.00 -0.20 -12.04
CA ALA A 52 -0.29 -1.50 -11.43
C ALA A 52 0.98 -2.15 -10.82
N ILE A 53 2.08 -2.15 -11.56
CA ILE A 53 3.37 -2.66 -11.07
C ILE A 53 3.89 -1.80 -9.92
N VAL A 54 3.80 -0.47 -10.04
CA VAL A 54 4.25 0.44 -8.98
C VAL A 54 3.47 0.20 -7.69
N ILE A 55 2.13 0.10 -7.73
CA ILE A 55 1.27 -0.15 -6.56
C ILE A 55 1.63 -1.46 -5.84
N ALA A 56 2.16 -2.46 -6.55
CA ALA A 56 2.59 -3.71 -5.93
C ALA A 56 3.81 -3.54 -4.99
N VAL A 57 4.51 -2.40 -5.02
CA VAL A 57 5.71 -2.13 -4.22
C VAL A 57 5.36 -1.57 -2.83
N ASN A 58 5.01 -2.45 -1.89
CA ASN A 58 4.81 -2.14 -0.47
C ASN A 58 4.01 -0.83 -0.25
N PHE A 59 4.43 0.05 0.67
CA PHE A 59 3.79 1.36 0.90
C PHE A 59 4.15 2.39 -0.16
N ILE A 60 5.35 2.31 -0.72
CA ILE A 60 5.88 3.30 -1.67
C ILE A 60 5.00 3.34 -2.92
N GLY A 61 4.57 2.18 -3.40
CA GLY A 61 3.73 2.03 -4.58
C GLY A 61 2.40 2.77 -4.51
N PRO A 62 1.51 2.38 -3.59
CA PRO A 62 0.21 3.04 -3.41
C PRO A 62 0.34 4.54 -3.12
N ILE A 63 1.32 4.96 -2.30
CA ILE A 63 1.56 6.38 -2.02
C ILE A 63 1.97 7.13 -3.30
N SER A 64 2.92 6.59 -4.06
CA SER A 64 3.39 7.21 -5.31
C SER A 64 2.25 7.30 -6.34
N TYR A 65 1.40 6.28 -6.41
CA TYR A 65 0.22 6.31 -7.28
C TYR A 65 -0.73 7.45 -6.93
N PHE A 66 -1.07 7.63 -5.65
CA PHE A 66 -1.98 8.70 -5.26
C PHE A 66 -1.40 10.11 -5.46
N LEU A 67 -0.08 10.27 -5.31
CA LEU A 67 0.62 11.54 -5.46
C LEU A 67 0.89 11.91 -6.92
N PHE A 68 1.29 10.95 -7.75
CA PHE A 68 1.80 11.21 -9.10
C PHE A 68 1.05 10.47 -10.20
N GLY A 69 0.37 9.37 -9.88
CA GLY A 69 -0.27 8.50 -10.87
C GLY A 69 -1.65 8.97 -11.31
N ARG A 70 -2.33 9.76 -10.50
CA ARG A 70 -3.65 10.33 -10.85
C ARG A 70 -3.50 11.68 -11.52
N ARG A 71 -4.27 11.95 -12.56
CA ARG A 71 -4.54 13.32 -13.01
C ARG A 71 -5.63 13.91 -12.13
N VAL A 72 -5.36 15.12 -11.67
CA VAL A 72 -6.33 16.00 -11.03
C VAL A 72 -6.55 17.07 -12.08
N ASP A 73 -7.70 17.03 -12.75
CA ASP A 73 -8.14 18.13 -13.60
C ASP A 73 -8.45 19.36 -12.74
#